data_AF-A0A6F8YP92-F1
#
_entry.id   AF-A0A6F8YP92-F1
#
_cell.length_a   1.000
_cell.length_b   1.000
_cell.length_c   1.000
_cell.angle_alpha   90.00
_cell.angle_beta   90.00
_cell.angle_gamma   90.00
#
_symmetry.space_group_name_H-M   'P 1'
#
loop_
_entity.id
_entity.type
_entity.pdbx_description
1 polymer ?
#
loop_
_entity_poly.entity_id
_entity_poly.type
_entity_poly.pdbx_seq_one_letter_code
_entity_poly.pdbx_strand_id
1 'polypeptide(L)'
;MFSGRLAAPASRRAAAVLAGLVIGTLATFAMPMAAAQAAPDTPLTAADKNLLSAVRLAGLWEMPAGNMAAEKGGRVRVRQVGAEISKQHAELDRLVVNAANKLNYRLPDEPNSDQQKWLAEMEEAQAGADFDQVFVDRLRAAHGKVFPVIAGVRTGTRNDVVRQLAQDANNFVLNHLTLLESTGLVKYSELPLPPEPAQGNQAAGSGILSGAEARAQIGGVDPAVIWVVLLAALVAGGATTYRLFRSGR
;
A
#
# COMPACT_ATOMS: atom_id res chain seq x y z
N MET A 1 24.57 40.79 89.33
CA MET A 1 23.28 40.30 89.88
C MET A 1 22.27 40.24 88.74
N PHE A 2 21.65 39.06 88.55
CA PHE A 2 20.33 38.75 87.93
C PHE A 2 19.87 39.54 86.69
N SER A 3 19.26 39.00 85.63
CA SER A 3 18.83 37.70 85.13
C SER A 3 18.15 38.07 83.79
N GLY A 4 18.40 37.44 82.64
CA GLY A 4 17.80 36.16 82.25
C GLY A 4 16.76 36.34 81.12
N ARG A 5 16.69 35.34 80.22
CA ARG A 5 15.77 35.07 79.08
C ARG A 5 16.27 35.59 77.71
N LEU A 6 16.97 34.80 76.89
CA LEU A 6 16.56 33.64 76.06
C LEU A 6 15.43 33.94 75.06
N ALA A 7 15.77 34.04 73.77
CA ALA A 7 15.27 33.14 72.71
C ALA A 7 15.99 33.43 71.38
N ALA A 8 16.66 32.41 70.86
CA ALA A 8 17.16 32.29 69.48
C ALA A 8 16.05 31.60 68.62
N PRO A 9 16.32 31.01 67.44
CA PRO A 9 17.07 31.44 66.25
C PRO A 9 16.28 31.18 64.92
N ALA A 10 16.96 31.48 63.81
CA ALA A 10 17.01 30.69 62.57
C ALA A 10 15.83 30.61 61.57
N SER A 11 16.28 30.79 60.32
CA SER A 11 15.94 30.03 59.12
C SER A 11 14.65 30.36 58.36
N ARG A 12 14.90 30.84 57.14
CA ARG A 12 14.00 30.90 55.99
C ARG A 12 13.51 29.50 55.63
N ARG A 13 12.19 29.26 55.63
CA ARG A 13 11.52 28.33 54.70
C ARG A 13 10.08 28.78 54.39
N ALA A 14 9.84 28.92 53.09
CA ALA A 14 8.62 28.72 52.29
C ALA A 14 7.21 28.96 52.86
N ALA A 15 6.40 29.70 52.09
CA ALA A 15 4.98 29.40 51.92
C ALA A 15 4.60 29.53 50.43
N ALA A 16 4.16 28.41 49.86
CA ALA A 16 3.59 28.28 48.53
C ALA A 16 2.10 28.66 48.55
N VAL A 17 1.58 29.25 47.47
CA VAL A 17 0.13 29.30 47.18
C VAL A 17 -0.11 28.89 45.73
N LEU A 18 -0.42 27.60 45.59
CA LEU A 18 -1.35 26.94 44.66
C LEU A 18 -1.59 27.58 43.27
N ALA A 19 -0.84 27.12 42.27
CA ALA A 19 -1.27 27.13 40.88
C ALA A 19 -2.00 25.82 40.57
N GLY A 20 -3.30 25.92 40.31
CA GLY A 20 -4.17 24.81 39.95
C GLY A 20 -3.77 24.19 38.62
N LEU A 21 -3.37 22.92 38.72
CA LEU A 21 -3.13 21.96 37.66
C LEU A 21 -4.46 21.49 37.06
N VAL A 22 -4.75 21.83 35.80
CA VAL A 22 -5.52 20.97 34.89
C VAL A 22 -4.79 20.98 33.54
N ILE A 23 -3.69 20.23 33.51
CA ILE A 23 -3.11 19.75 32.26
C ILE A 23 -4.09 18.68 31.78
N GLY A 24 -4.88 19.00 30.75
CA GLY A 24 -5.61 17.99 30.00
C GLY A 24 -4.60 17.05 29.36
N THR A 25 -4.35 15.92 30.02
CA THR A 25 -3.59 14.80 29.46
C THR A 25 -4.36 14.27 28.26
N LEU A 26 -4.01 14.74 27.07
CA LEU A 26 -4.12 13.94 25.85
C LEU A 26 -3.19 12.74 26.06
N ALA A 27 -3.71 11.69 26.71
CA ALA A 27 -3.13 10.37 26.66
C ALA A 27 -3.25 9.90 25.21
N THR A 28 -2.31 10.31 24.36
CA THR A 28 -2.00 9.55 23.16
C THR A 28 -1.56 8.19 23.65
N PHE A 29 -2.47 7.22 23.66
CA PHE A 29 -2.09 5.81 23.61
C PHE A 29 -1.38 5.62 22.27
N ALA A 30 -0.08 5.96 22.24
CA ALA A 30 0.84 5.39 21.29
C ALA A 30 0.94 3.92 21.67
N MET A 31 -0.03 3.13 21.20
CA MET A 31 0.18 1.70 21.07
C MET A 31 1.51 1.56 20.33
N PRO A 32 2.49 0.82 20.86
CA PRO A 32 3.65 0.50 20.06
C PRO A 32 3.10 -0.26 18.85
N MET A 33 3.14 0.37 17.67
CA MET A 33 3.26 -0.37 16.42
C MET A 33 4.62 -1.05 16.53
N ALA A 34 4.67 -2.15 17.29
CA ALA A 34 5.69 -3.15 17.08
C ALA A 34 5.56 -3.46 15.61
N ALA A 35 6.55 -3.06 14.81
CA ALA A 35 6.74 -3.65 13.50
C ALA A 35 6.75 -5.15 13.79
N ALA A 36 5.68 -5.85 13.43
CA ALA A 36 5.64 -7.28 13.57
C ALA A 36 6.79 -7.79 12.71
N GLN A 37 7.92 -8.11 13.34
CA GLN A 37 8.90 -8.97 12.72
C GLN A 37 8.12 -10.22 12.35
N ALA A 38 7.95 -10.49 11.05
CA ALA A 38 7.25 -11.68 10.62
C ALA A 38 7.86 -12.89 11.30
N ALA A 39 7.00 -13.61 12.02
CA ALA A 39 7.33 -14.95 12.45
C ALA A 39 7.64 -15.76 11.18
N PRO A 40 8.77 -16.49 11.14
CA PRO A 40 9.15 -17.36 10.03
C PRO A 40 8.14 -18.49 9.73
N ASP A 41 7.06 -18.60 10.52
CA ASP A 41 6.11 -19.71 10.50
C ASP A 41 4.69 -19.32 10.04
N THR A 42 4.48 -18.14 9.42
CA THR A 42 3.14 -17.81 8.90
C THR A 42 2.77 -18.76 7.75
N PRO A 43 1.74 -19.62 7.90
CA PRO A 43 1.42 -20.61 6.88
C PRO A 43 1.01 -19.96 5.56
N LEU A 44 1.46 -20.51 4.44
CA LEU A 44 1.07 -20.04 3.12
C LEU A 44 -0.41 -20.32 2.86
N THR A 45 -1.15 -19.27 2.51
CA THR A 45 -2.52 -19.38 2.01
C THR A 45 -2.54 -19.94 0.59
N ALA A 46 -3.73 -20.33 0.10
CA ALA A 46 -3.89 -20.72 -1.30
C ALA A 46 -3.52 -19.58 -2.26
N ALA A 47 -3.81 -18.33 -1.90
CA ALA A 47 -3.46 -17.15 -2.69
C ALA A 47 -1.94 -16.94 -2.78
N ASP A 48 -1.22 -17.14 -1.67
CA ASP A 48 0.24 -17.04 -1.63
C ASP A 48 0.90 -18.09 -2.54
N LYS A 49 0.44 -19.34 -2.45
CA LYS A 49 0.92 -20.45 -3.30
C LYS A 49 0.61 -20.20 -4.77
N ASN A 50 -0.58 -19.67 -5.07
CA ASN A 50 -0.97 -19.30 -6.42
C ASN A 50 -0.05 -18.21 -6.99
N LEU A 51 0.31 -17.18 -6.22
CA LEU A 51 1.25 -16.16 -6.69
C LEU A 51 2.63 -16.75 -6.98
N LEU A 52 3.19 -17.56 -6.08
CA LEU A 52 4.48 -18.22 -6.28
C LEU A 52 4.48 -19.04 -7.59
N SER A 53 3.45 -19.85 -7.79
CA SER A 53 3.31 -20.64 -9.02
C SER A 53 3.10 -19.77 -10.27
N ALA A 54 2.27 -18.74 -10.20
CA ALA A 54 1.96 -17.87 -11.34
C ALA A 54 3.20 -17.08 -11.80
N VAL A 55 3.99 -16.56 -10.87
CA VAL A 55 5.23 -15.83 -11.21
C VAL A 55 6.26 -16.76 -11.83
N ARG A 56 6.44 -17.98 -11.29
CA ARG A 56 7.32 -18.98 -11.88
C ARG A 56 6.86 -19.37 -13.29
N LEU A 57 5.58 -19.71 -13.43
CA LEU A 57 5.00 -20.07 -14.71
C LEU A 57 5.19 -18.96 -15.73
N ALA A 58 5.05 -17.68 -15.36
CA ALA A 58 5.31 -16.54 -16.25
C ALA A 58 6.77 -16.53 -16.74
N GLY A 59 7.76 -16.70 -15.85
CA GLY A 59 9.16 -16.78 -16.25
C GLY A 59 9.45 -17.91 -17.24
N LEU A 60 8.85 -19.08 -17.05
CA LEU A 60 9.09 -20.26 -17.89
C LEU A 60 8.69 -20.08 -19.36
N TRP A 61 7.75 -19.17 -19.68
CA TRP A 61 7.34 -18.94 -21.08
C TRP A 61 7.66 -17.53 -21.59
N GLU A 62 7.68 -16.50 -20.74
CA GLU A 62 7.94 -15.12 -21.20
C GLU A 62 9.43 -14.86 -21.48
N MET A 63 10.35 -15.63 -20.86
CA MET A 63 11.76 -15.61 -21.24
C MET A 63 11.98 -16.11 -22.69
N PRO A 64 11.59 -17.34 -23.06
CA PRO A 64 11.74 -17.81 -24.44
C PRO A 64 10.90 -16.99 -25.43
N ALA A 65 9.69 -16.54 -25.07
CA ALA A 65 8.90 -15.65 -25.91
C ALA A 65 9.62 -14.32 -26.19
N GLY A 66 10.22 -13.71 -25.17
CA GLY A 66 11.00 -12.48 -25.33
C GLY A 66 12.25 -12.66 -26.19
N ASN A 67 12.92 -13.81 -26.08
CA ASN A 67 14.04 -14.15 -26.97
C ASN A 67 13.59 -14.30 -28.42
N MET A 68 12.48 -15.02 -28.66
CA MET A 68 11.89 -15.10 -30.01
C MET A 68 11.52 -13.72 -30.54
N ALA A 69 11.00 -12.81 -29.71
CA ALA A 69 10.69 -11.46 -30.12
C ALA A 69 11.92 -10.63 -30.48
N ALA A 70 13.04 -10.82 -29.78
CA ALA A 70 14.31 -10.20 -30.14
C ALA A 70 14.83 -10.67 -31.52
N GLU A 71 14.54 -11.91 -31.91
CA GLU A 71 15.02 -12.53 -33.16
C GLU A 71 14.04 -12.34 -34.34
N LYS A 72 12.76 -12.69 -34.15
CA LYS A 72 11.71 -12.73 -35.17
C LYS A 72 10.95 -11.42 -35.32
N GLY A 73 11.08 -10.50 -34.37
CA GLY A 73 10.29 -9.27 -34.35
C GLY A 73 10.54 -8.40 -35.58
N GLY A 74 9.48 -7.92 -36.24
CA GLY A 74 9.56 -7.05 -37.42
C GLY A 74 9.91 -5.61 -37.07
N ARG A 75 9.22 -5.09 -36.06
CA ARG A 75 9.48 -3.73 -35.53
C ARG A 75 10.73 -3.73 -34.66
N VAL A 76 11.57 -2.72 -34.84
CA VAL A 76 12.72 -2.45 -33.94
C VAL A 76 12.24 -2.40 -32.48
N ARG A 77 11.08 -1.78 -32.24
CA ARG A 77 10.52 -1.67 -30.89
C ARG A 77 10.11 -3.02 -30.30
N VAL A 78 9.55 -3.94 -31.10
CA VAL A 78 9.18 -5.27 -30.62
C VAL A 78 10.42 -6.06 -30.23
N ARG A 79 11.50 -6.01 -31.04
CA ARG A 79 12.76 -6.67 -30.69
C ARG A 79 13.36 -6.15 -29.38
N GLN A 80 13.34 -4.83 -29.18
CA GLN A 80 13.81 -4.20 -27.93
C GLN A 80 12.96 -4.60 -26.73
N VAL A 81 11.63 -4.60 -26.89
CA VAL A 81 10.69 -4.98 -25.84
C VAL A 81 10.85 -6.46 -25.49
N GLY A 82 10.99 -7.35 -26.48
CA GLY A 82 11.24 -8.77 -26.27
C GLY A 82 12.51 -9.04 -25.46
N ALA A 83 13.62 -8.40 -25.85
CA ALA A 83 14.89 -8.51 -25.11
C ALA A 83 14.78 -8.02 -23.67
N GLU A 84 14.10 -6.88 -23.44
CA GLU A 84 13.94 -6.33 -22.09
C GLU A 84 13.00 -7.20 -21.22
N ILE A 85 11.88 -7.68 -21.77
CA ILE A 85 10.96 -8.59 -21.08
C ILE A 85 11.68 -9.89 -20.70
N SER A 86 12.44 -10.50 -21.62
CA SER A 86 13.21 -11.72 -21.34
C SER A 86 14.18 -11.51 -20.17
N LYS A 87 14.95 -10.41 -20.21
CA LYS A 87 15.88 -10.04 -19.12
C LYS A 87 15.16 -9.81 -17.79
N GLN A 88 14.04 -9.10 -17.79
CA GLN A 88 13.28 -8.81 -16.57
C GLN A 88 12.62 -10.07 -15.99
N HIS A 89 12.17 -11.00 -16.85
CA HIS A 89 11.69 -12.30 -16.38
C HIS A 89 12.79 -13.18 -15.81
N ALA A 90 14.02 -13.13 -16.32
CA ALA A 90 15.13 -13.84 -15.70
C ALA A 90 15.40 -13.37 -14.26
N GLU A 91 15.30 -12.06 -14.00
CA GLU A 91 15.43 -11.52 -12.65
C GLU A 91 14.23 -11.87 -11.77
N LEU A 92 13.00 -11.72 -12.27
CA LEU A 92 11.80 -12.09 -11.52
C LEU A 92 11.75 -13.60 -11.20
N ASP A 93 12.23 -14.44 -12.12
CA ASP A 93 12.36 -15.88 -11.91
C ASP A 93 13.34 -16.21 -10.76
N ARG A 94 14.49 -15.54 -10.72
CA ARG A 94 15.44 -15.62 -9.61
C ARG A 94 14.79 -15.23 -8.28
N LEU A 95 13.98 -14.16 -8.26
CA LEU A 95 13.29 -13.68 -7.06
C LEU A 95 12.26 -14.70 -6.55
N VAL A 96 11.44 -15.28 -7.44
CA VAL A 96 10.44 -16.29 -7.03
C VAL A 96 11.08 -17.59 -6.57
N VAL A 97 12.17 -18.04 -7.21
CA VAL A 97 12.94 -19.21 -6.75
C VAL A 97 13.49 -18.99 -5.35
N ASN A 98 14.08 -17.82 -5.09
CA ASN A 98 14.58 -17.47 -3.76
C ASN A 98 13.46 -17.41 -2.71
N ALA A 99 12.30 -16.83 -3.06
CA ALA A 99 11.15 -16.80 -2.17
C ALA A 99 10.64 -18.21 -1.86
N ALA A 100 10.49 -19.06 -2.88
CA ALA A 100 10.03 -20.43 -2.71
C ALA A 100 10.98 -21.28 -1.85
N ASN A 101 12.30 -21.12 -2.03
CA ASN A 101 13.30 -21.80 -1.20
C ASN A 101 13.18 -21.40 0.28
N LYS A 102 13.01 -20.11 0.59
CA LYS A 102 12.79 -19.65 1.98
C LYS A 102 11.52 -20.21 2.60
N LEU A 103 10.52 -20.49 1.77
CA LEU A 103 9.20 -20.96 2.18
C LEU A 103 9.03 -22.48 2.09
N ASN A 104 10.08 -23.21 1.68
CA ASN A 104 10.04 -24.64 1.36
C ASN A 104 8.87 -25.01 0.42
N TYR A 105 8.58 -24.15 -0.57
CA TYR A 105 7.52 -24.35 -1.54
C TYR A 105 8.07 -24.93 -2.84
N ARG A 106 7.46 -25.99 -3.37
CA ARG A 106 7.83 -26.56 -4.67
C ARG A 106 7.20 -25.75 -5.80
N LEU A 107 8.05 -25.22 -6.66
CA LEU A 107 7.63 -24.49 -7.86
C LEU A 107 7.42 -25.44 -9.06
N PRO A 108 6.57 -25.05 -10.03
CA PRO A 108 6.54 -25.67 -11.35
C PRO A 108 7.88 -25.54 -12.08
N ASP A 109 8.24 -26.57 -12.85
CA ASP A 109 9.48 -26.66 -13.62
C ASP A 109 9.28 -26.58 -15.15
N GLU A 110 8.04 -26.69 -15.62
CA GLU A 110 7.67 -26.55 -17.04
C GLU A 110 6.48 -25.59 -17.25
N PRO A 111 6.37 -24.93 -18.43
CA PRO A 111 5.18 -24.15 -18.77
C PRO A 111 3.94 -25.04 -18.78
N ASN A 112 2.78 -24.48 -18.40
CA ASN A 112 1.52 -25.20 -18.47
C ASN A 112 1.02 -25.35 -19.93
N SER A 113 -0.04 -26.14 -20.15
CA SER A 113 -0.56 -26.42 -21.49
C SER A 113 -0.92 -25.18 -22.31
N ASP A 114 -1.47 -24.13 -21.70
CA ASP A 114 -1.81 -22.91 -22.42
C ASP A 114 -0.54 -22.14 -22.82
N GLN A 115 0.44 -22.05 -21.92
CA GLN A 115 1.72 -21.40 -22.19
C GLN A 115 2.54 -22.13 -23.27
N GLN A 116 2.51 -23.46 -23.28
CA GLN A 116 3.12 -24.26 -24.36
C GLN A 116 2.46 -23.95 -25.70
N LYS A 117 1.13 -23.84 -25.75
CA LYS A 117 0.42 -23.43 -26.97
C LYS A 117 0.81 -22.01 -27.41
N TRP A 118 0.92 -21.06 -26.49
CA TRP A 118 1.32 -19.70 -26.83
C TRP A 118 2.74 -19.63 -27.38
N LEU A 119 3.66 -20.44 -26.85
CA LEU A 119 5.01 -20.58 -27.42
C LEU A 119 4.95 -21.17 -28.83
N ALA A 120 4.19 -22.24 -29.04
CA ALA A 120 4.01 -22.86 -30.35
C ALA A 120 3.43 -21.88 -31.38
N GLU A 121 2.43 -21.08 -31.01
CA GLU A 121 1.88 -20.04 -31.89
C GLU A 121 2.95 -19.02 -32.30
N MET A 122 3.83 -18.62 -31.38
CA MET A 122 4.95 -17.72 -31.67
C MET A 122 6.03 -18.38 -32.54
N GLU A 123 6.31 -19.66 -32.33
CA GLU A 123 7.24 -20.44 -33.15
C GLU A 123 6.73 -20.56 -34.60
N GLU A 124 5.45 -20.84 -34.77
CA GLU A 124 4.77 -21.00 -36.05
C GLU A 124 4.53 -19.68 -36.80
N ALA A 125 4.34 -18.56 -36.07
CA ALA A 125 4.10 -17.25 -36.66
C ALA A 125 5.24 -16.80 -37.59
N GLN A 126 4.89 -16.18 -38.71
CA GLN A 126 5.90 -15.68 -39.64
C GLN A 126 6.66 -14.51 -39.01
N ALA A 127 8.00 -14.50 -39.15
CA ALA A 127 8.82 -13.39 -38.69
C ALA A 127 8.33 -12.06 -39.30
N GLY A 128 8.34 -10.99 -38.50
CA GLY A 128 7.77 -9.71 -38.90
C GLY A 128 6.45 -9.39 -38.18
N ALA A 129 5.51 -8.80 -38.93
CA ALA A 129 4.28 -8.26 -38.37
C ALA A 129 3.35 -9.30 -37.75
N ASP A 130 3.34 -10.53 -38.28
CA ASP A 130 2.53 -11.64 -37.76
C ASP A 130 3.03 -12.06 -36.37
N PHE A 131 4.32 -12.39 -36.27
CA PHE A 131 4.97 -12.64 -34.98
C PHE A 131 4.76 -11.48 -33.98
N ASP A 132 4.99 -10.24 -34.43
CA ASP A 132 4.87 -9.04 -33.59
C ASP A 132 3.49 -8.97 -32.92
N GLN A 133 2.41 -9.28 -33.67
CA GLN A 133 1.05 -9.23 -33.17
C GLN A 133 0.77 -10.37 -32.18
N VAL A 134 1.16 -11.61 -32.50
CA VAL A 134 0.99 -12.77 -31.61
C VAL A 134 1.70 -12.54 -30.28
N PHE A 135 2.94 -12.06 -30.32
CA PHE A 135 3.72 -11.75 -29.12
C PHE A 135 3.01 -10.72 -28.24
N VAL A 136 2.59 -9.58 -28.80
CA VAL A 136 1.95 -8.51 -28.01
C VAL A 136 0.59 -8.94 -27.47
N ASP A 137 -0.23 -9.63 -28.27
CA ASP A 137 -1.57 -10.06 -27.85
C ASP A 137 -1.48 -11.08 -26.70
N ARG A 138 -0.55 -12.04 -26.77
CA ARG A 138 -0.38 -13.06 -25.71
C ARG A 138 0.13 -12.47 -24.41
N LEU A 139 1.20 -11.68 -24.44
CA LEU A 139 1.75 -11.12 -23.21
C LEU A 139 0.80 -10.10 -22.58
N ARG A 140 0.09 -9.30 -23.39
CA ARG A 140 -0.89 -8.33 -22.85
C ARG A 140 -2.06 -9.03 -22.18
N ALA A 141 -2.56 -10.12 -22.76
CA ALA A 141 -3.62 -10.93 -22.15
C ALA A 141 -3.15 -11.64 -20.86
N ALA A 142 -1.94 -12.18 -20.85
CA ALA A 142 -1.37 -12.83 -19.67
C ALA A 142 -1.19 -11.85 -18.51
N HIS A 143 -0.66 -10.66 -18.77
CA HIS A 143 -0.53 -9.62 -17.75
C HIS A 143 -1.88 -9.13 -17.20
N GLY A 144 -2.92 -9.04 -18.05
CA GLY A 144 -4.28 -8.74 -17.60
C GLY A 144 -4.85 -9.75 -16.61
N LYS A 145 -4.44 -11.03 -16.70
CA LYS A 145 -4.85 -12.09 -15.77
C LYS A 145 -4.05 -12.09 -14.47
N VAL A 146 -2.73 -11.88 -14.53
CA VAL A 146 -1.86 -11.98 -13.35
C VAL A 146 -1.87 -10.72 -12.48
N PHE A 147 -2.09 -9.55 -13.07
CA PHE A 147 -2.02 -8.27 -12.34
C PHE A 147 -3.02 -8.19 -11.16
N PRO A 148 -4.30 -8.60 -11.29
CA PRO A 148 -5.22 -8.68 -10.15
C PRO A 148 -4.78 -9.67 -9.07
N VAL A 149 -4.14 -10.79 -9.43
CA VAL A 149 -3.61 -11.77 -8.48
C VAL A 149 -2.52 -11.15 -7.62
N ILE A 150 -1.58 -10.44 -8.26
CA ILE A 150 -0.51 -9.70 -7.59
C ILE A 150 -1.09 -8.68 -6.63
N ALA A 151 -2.06 -7.86 -7.09
CA ALA A 151 -2.70 -6.84 -6.27
C ALA A 151 -3.40 -7.46 -5.04
N GLY A 152 -4.19 -8.51 -5.24
CA GLY A 152 -4.88 -9.21 -4.15
C GLY A 152 -3.92 -9.75 -3.10
N VAL A 153 -2.83 -10.42 -3.51
CA VAL A 153 -1.83 -10.95 -2.58
C VAL A 153 -1.05 -9.83 -1.89
N ARG A 154 -0.65 -8.78 -2.63
CA ARG A 154 0.09 -7.64 -2.07
C ARG A 154 -0.69 -6.95 -0.94
N THR A 155 -2.00 -6.81 -1.09
CA THR A 155 -2.87 -6.19 -0.07
C THR A 155 -3.26 -7.14 1.07
N GLY A 156 -3.36 -8.45 0.78
CA GLY A 156 -4.00 -9.41 1.68
C GLY A 156 -3.06 -10.33 2.45
N THR A 157 -1.85 -10.59 1.96
CA THR A 157 -0.98 -11.61 2.57
C THR A 157 -0.53 -11.23 3.98
N ARG A 158 -0.34 -12.23 4.84
CA ARG A 158 0.31 -12.10 6.15
C ARG A 158 1.77 -12.55 6.12
N ASN A 159 2.26 -13.08 5.00
CA ASN A 159 3.64 -13.55 4.86
C ASN A 159 4.54 -12.48 4.24
N ASP A 160 5.61 -12.07 4.94
CA ASP A 160 6.51 -11.01 4.49
C ASP A 160 7.28 -11.35 3.22
N VAL A 161 7.71 -12.59 3.06
CA VAL A 161 8.42 -13.06 1.86
C VAL A 161 7.50 -12.95 0.65
N VAL A 162 6.25 -13.40 0.79
CA VAL A 162 5.25 -13.31 -0.27
C VAL A 162 4.88 -11.85 -0.56
N ARG A 163 4.77 -11.02 0.48
CA ARG A 163 4.46 -9.60 0.32
C ARG A 163 5.55 -8.88 -0.47
N GLN A 164 6.83 -9.20 -0.22
CA GLN A 164 7.95 -8.67 -0.96
C GLN A 164 7.90 -9.14 -2.42
N LEU A 165 7.74 -10.44 -2.67
CA LEU A 165 7.60 -10.96 -4.03
C LEU A 165 6.46 -10.29 -4.80
N ALA A 166 5.31 -10.06 -4.14
CA ALA A 166 4.18 -9.37 -4.75
C ALA A 166 4.52 -7.91 -5.13
N GLN A 167 5.36 -7.21 -4.36
CA GLN A 167 5.82 -5.87 -4.74
C GLN A 167 6.70 -5.92 -5.98
N ASP A 168 7.66 -6.83 -5.99
CA ASP A 168 8.62 -6.95 -7.08
C ASP A 168 7.88 -7.32 -8.37
N ALA A 169 7.02 -8.33 -8.32
CA ALA A 169 6.17 -8.73 -9.44
C ALA A 169 5.28 -7.58 -9.95
N ASN A 170 4.71 -6.76 -9.04
CA ASN A 170 3.90 -5.60 -9.42
C ASN A 170 4.71 -4.57 -10.22
N ASN A 171 5.95 -4.30 -9.81
CA ASN A 171 6.84 -3.36 -10.51
C ASN A 171 7.17 -3.86 -11.93
N PHE A 172 7.51 -5.14 -12.07
CA PHE A 172 7.79 -5.75 -13.37
C PHE A 172 6.57 -5.73 -14.30
N VAL A 173 5.40 -6.19 -13.82
CA VAL A 173 4.19 -6.26 -14.65
C VAL A 173 3.74 -4.87 -15.12
N LEU A 174 3.79 -3.85 -14.27
CA LEU A 174 3.47 -2.47 -14.69
C LEU A 174 4.43 -1.96 -15.79
N ASN A 175 5.72 -2.27 -15.65
CA ASN A 175 6.69 -1.92 -16.67
C ASN A 175 6.47 -2.69 -17.97
N HIS A 176 6.22 -4.00 -17.92
CA HIS A 176 5.96 -4.81 -19.11
C HIS A 176 4.70 -4.37 -19.84
N LEU A 177 3.62 -4.01 -19.13
CA LEU A 177 2.45 -3.40 -19.74
C LEU A 177 2.82 -2.15 -20.54
N THR A 178 3.60 -1.24 -19.95
CA THR A 178 4.07 -0.01 -20.62
C THR A 178 4.96 -0.33 -21.84
N LEU A 179 5.84 -1.33 -21.72
CA LEU A 179 6.69 -1.78 -22.82
C LEU A 179 5.86 -2.33 -23.98
N LEU A 180 4.88 -3.19 -23.71
CA LEU A 180 3.99 -3.75 -24.72
C LEU A 180 3.15 -2.67 -25.40
N GLU A 181 2.59 -1.72 -24.63
CA GLU A 181 1.82 -0.60 -25.15
C GLU A 181 2.66 0.30 -26.07
N SER A 182 3.94 0.49 -25.74
CA SER A 182 4.87 1.28 -26.56
C SER A 182 5.20 0.67 -27.93
N THR A 183 4.82 -0.59 -28.19
CA THR A 183 4.94 -1.20 -29.53
C THR A 183 3.93 -0.65 -30.54
N GLY A 184 2.84 -0.03 -30.05
CA GLY A 184 1.71 0.41 -30.86
C GLY A 184 0.89 -0.73 -31.46
N LEU A 185 0.97 -1.94 -30.89
CA LEU A 185 0.26 -3.14 -31.37
C LEU A 185 -0.87 -3.61 -30.45
N VAL A 186 -0.99 -3.02 -29.26
CA VAL A 186 -2.06 -3.39 -28.32
C VAL A 186 -3.42 -3.00 -28.91
N LYS A 187 -4.26 -4.00 -29.15
CA LYS A 187 -5.64 -3.82 -29.62
C LYS A 187 -6.59 -3.55 -28.45
N TYR A 188 -6.62 -2.32 -27.97
CA TYR A 188 -7.38 -1.94 -26.76
C TYR A 188 -8.87 -2.31 -26.82
N SER A 189 -9.50 -2.26 -27.99
CA SER A 189 -10.91 -2.62 -28.18
C SER A 189 -11.19 -4.12 -28.04
N GLU A 190 -10.16 -4.96 -28.11
CA GLU A 190 -10.26 -6.43 -27.99
C GLU A 190 -9.86 -6.93 -26.59
N LEU A 191 -9.40 -6.05 -25.71
CA LEU A 191 -9.07 -6.42 -24.34
C LEU A 191 -10.35 -6.76 -23.57
N PRO A 192 -10.33 -7.79 -22.68
CA PRO A 192 -11.43 -8.08 -21.79
C PRO A 192 -11.83 -6.84 -20.97
N LEU A 193 -13.12 -6.61 -20.83
CA LEU A 193 -13.62 -5.55 -19.96
C LEU A 193 -13.23 -5.84 -18.49
N PRO A 194 -12.92 -4.79 -17.71
CA PRO A 194 -12.71 -4.97 -16.28
C PRO A 194 -13.98 -5.55 -15.63
N PRO A 195 -13.84 -6.34 -14.56
CA PRO A 195 -15.00 -6.84 -13.84
C PRO A 195 -15.84 -5.67 -13.30
N GLU A 196 -17.16 -5.81 -13.39
CA GLU A 196 -18.07 -4.85 -12.78
C GLU A 196 -17.79 -4.73 -11.28
N PRO A 197 -17.88 -3.51 -10.70
CA PRO A 197 -17.74 -3.35 -9.26
C PRO A 197 -18.72 -4.27 -8.53
N ALA A 198 -18.22 -4.98 -7.51
CA ALA A 198 -19.10 -5.76 -6.64
C ALA A 198 -20.22 -4.85 -6.11
N GLN A 199 -21.47 -5.30 -6.23
CA GLN A 199 -22.68 -4.50 -5.95
C GLN A 199 -22.81 -3.98 -4.48
N GLY A 200 -21.81 -4.19 -3.62
CA GLY A 200 -21.75 -3.72 -2.24
C GLY A 200 -20.87 -2.48 -1.98
N ASN A 201 -20.04 -2.03 -2.92
CA ASN A 201 -19.10 -0.92 -2.65
C ASN A 201 -19.69 0.49 -2.79
N GLN A 202 -20.97 0.61 -3.17
CA GLN A 202 -21.71 1.87 -3.00
C GLN A 202 -21.91 2.23 -1.51
N ALA A 203 -21.72 1.27 -0.59
CA ALA A 203 -21.82 1.49 0.85
C ALA A 203 -20.58 2.15 1.47
N ALA A 204 -19.42 2.19 0.79
CA ALA A 204 -18.23 2.85 1.34
C ALA A 204 -18.43 4.38 1.46
N GLY A 205 -19.19 4.97 0.53
CA GLY A 205 -19.66 6.36 0.63
C GLY A 205 -20.74 6.53 1.69
N SER A 206 -21.70 5.59 1.77
CA SER A 206 -22.79 5.66 2.75
C SER A 206 -22.32 5.50 4.19
N GLY A 207 -21.33 4.66 4.49
CA GLY A 207 -20.84 4.45 5.86
C GLY A 207 -20.17 5.69 6.46
N ILE A 208 -19.46 6.47 5.64
CA ILE A 208 -18.87 7.76 6.07
C ILE A 208 -19.99 8.78 6.36
N LEU A 209 -21.03 8.81 5.52
CA LEU A 209 -22.19 9.68 5.71
C LEU A 209 -23.03 9.26 6.94
N SER A 210 -23.30 7.97 7.13
CA SER A 210 -24.02 7.44 8.28
C SER A 210 -23.27 7.67 9.61
N GLY A 211 -21.94 7.63 9.59
CA GLY A 211 -21.13 8.00 10.76
C GLY A 211 -21.21 9.49 11.10
N ALA A 212 -21.34 10.37 10.10
CA ALA A 212 -21.55 11.80 10.29
C ALA A 212 -22.98 12.11 10.78
N GLU A 213 -23.98 11.43 10.24
CA GLU A 213 -25.39 11.54 10.67
C GLU A 213 -25.60 11.01 12.09
N ALA A 214 -25.01 9.87 12.44
CA ALA A 214 -25.06 9.34 13.79
C ALA A 214 -24.44 10.30 14.82
N ARG A 215 -23.34 10.98 14.46
CA ARG A 215 -22.72 12.01 15.32
C ARG A 215 -23.58 13.27 15.44
N ALA A 216 -24.35 13.63 14.41
CA ALA A 216 -25.32 14.72 14.48
C ALA A 216 -26.53 14.35 15.36
N GLN A 217 -26.94 13.07 15.36
CA GLN A 217 -28.09 12.53 16.12
C GLN A 217 -27.78 12.28 17.60
N ILE A 218 -26.52 12.07 17.99
CA ILE A 218 -26.08 11.87 19.39
C ILE A 218 -26.19 13.17 20.23
N GLY A 219 -26.64 14.28 19.63
CA GLY A 219 -26.86 15.54 20.33
C GLY A 219 -25.55 16.29 20.47
N GLY A 220 -25.23 17.11 19.45
CA GLY A 220 -24.21 18.13 19.59
C GLY A 220 -24.54 19.08 20.73
N VAL A 221 -23.51 19.72 21.30
CA VAL A 221 -23.67 20.76 22.32
C VAL A 221 -24.63 21.82 21.75
N ASP A 222 -25.70 22.13 22.50
CA ASP A 222 -26.69 23.12 22.06
C ASP A 222 -25.96 24.40 21.59
N PRO A 223 -26.23 24.88 20.35
CA PRO A 223 -25.60 26.10 19.85
C PRO A 223 -25.69 27.29 20.82
N ALA A 224 -26.74 27.37 21.63
CA ALA A 224 -26.88 28.39 22.67
C ALA A 224 -25.78 28.28 23.75
N VAL A 225 -25.38 27.07 24.13
CA VAL A 225 -24.29 26.83 25.09
C VAL A 225 -22.95 27.26 24.49
N ILE A 226 -22.75 27.01 23.19
CA ILE A 226 -21.54 27.47 22.48
C ILE A 226 -21.46 29.00 22.51
N TRP A 227 -22.56 29.70 22.21
CA TRP A 227 -22.60 31.16 22.26
C TRP A 227 -22.40 31.73 23.67
N VAL A 228 -22.96 31.09 24.70
CA VAL A 228 -22.77 31.49 26.11
C VAL A 228 -21.30 31.36 26.52
N VAL A 229 -20.63 30.27 26.15
CA VAL A 229 -19.20 30.07 26.46
C VAL A 229 -18.33 31.10 25.72
N LEU A 230 -18.62 31.39 24.45
CA LEU A 230 -17.89 32.38 23.68
C LEU A 230 -18.06 33.80 24.25
N LEU A 231 -19.28 34.18 24.64
CA LEU A 231 -19.54 35.47 25.29
C LEU A 231 -18.83 35.56 26.65
N ALA A 232 -18.88 34.51 27.47
CA ALA A 232 -18.19 34.48 28.75
C ALA A 232 -16.67 34.62 28.58
N ALA A 233 -16.08 33.95 27.59
CA ALA A 233 -14.66 34.07 27.26
C ALA A 233 -14.29 35.49 26.79
N LEU A 234 -15.16 36.13 25.99
CA LEU A 234 -14.93 37.48 25.49
C LEU A 234 -15.04 38.53 26.61
N VAL A 235 -15.98 38.37 27.53
CA VAL A 235 -16.11 39.22 28.73
C VAL A 235 -14.93 39.04 29.67
N ALA A 236 -14.50 37.79 29.92
CA ALA A 236 -13.34 37.51 30.77
C ALA A 236 -12.05 38.07 30.16
N GLY A 237 -11.85 37.90 28.85
CA GLY A 237 -10.74 38.49 28.10
C GLY A 237 -10.75 40.02 28.18
N GLY A 238 -11.89 40.64 27.88
CA GLY A 238 -12.06 42.09 27.95
C GLY A 238 -11.83 42.68 29.35
N ALA A 239 -12.33 42.01 30.40
CA ALA A 239 -12.12 42.43 31.78
C ALA A 239 -10.64 42.34 32.20
N THR A 240 -9.95 41.30 31.73
CA THR A 240 -8.51 41.11 31.99
C THR A 240 -7.67 42.19 31.29
N THR A 241 -7.96 42.46 30.02
CA THR A 241 -7.32 43.53 29.25
C THR A 241 -7.59 44.91 29.86
N TYR A 242 -8.83 45.20 30.25
CA TYR A 242 -9.20 46.47 30.89
C TYR A 242 -8.49 46.69 32.22
N ARG A 243 -8.36 45.64 33.06
CA ARG A 243 -7.63 45.72 34.33
C ARG A 243 -6.15 46.04 34.13
N LEU A 244 -5.51 45.41 33.14
CA LEU A 244 -4.10 45.66 32.80
C LEU A 244 -3.86 47.12 32.35
N PHE A 245 -4.77 47.68 31.55
CA PHE A 245 -4.68 49.08 31.12
C PHE A 245 -4.97 50.09 32.24
N ARG A 246 -5.78 49.74 33.24
CA ARG A 246 -6.10 50.60 34.38
C ARG A 246 -5.02 50.58 35.48
N SER A 247 -4.30 49.46 35.65
CA SER A 247 -3.18 49.34 36.59
C SER A 247 -1.86 49.93 36.10
N GLY A 248 -1.80 50.37 34.84
CA GLY A 248 -0.63 50.99 34.21
C GLY A 248 -0.66 52.53 34.19
N ARG A 249 -1.53 53.18 34.97
CA ARG A 249 -1.53 54.63 35.21
C ARG A 249 -1.27 54.93 36.67
#